data_AF-A0A822DP68-F1
#
_entry.id   AF-A0A822DP68-F1
#
_cell.length_a   1.000
_cell.length_b   1.000
_cell.length_c   1.000
_cell.angle_alpha   90.00
_cell.angle_beta   90.00
_cell.angle_gamma   90.00
#
_symmetry.space_group_name_H-M   'P 1'
#
loop_
_entity.id
_entity.type
_entity.pdbx_description
1 polymer ?
#
loop_
_entity_poly.entity_id
_entity_poly.type
_entity_poly.pdbx_seq_one_letter_code
_entity_poly.pdbx_strand_id
1 'polypeptide(L)' 'MTNEMRTLLEGLLQRDVDKRLGCMGRIAEEVKEHPFFKDIDW' A
#
# COMPACT_ATOMS: atom_id res chain seq x y z
N MET A 1 16.15 -0.34 5.24
CA MET A 1 14.80 -0.05 4.72
C MET A 1 14.78 -0.43 3.25
N THR A 2 14.01 -1.45 2.86
CA THR A 2 13.91 -1.86 1.46
C THR A 2 13.05 -0.87 0.67
N ASN A 3 13.12 -0.93 -0.67
CA ASN A 3 12.33 -0.03 -1.51
C ASN A 3 10.83 -0.31 -1.36
N GLU A 4 10.45 -1.57 -1.18
CA GLU A 4 9.08 -2.04 -0.97
C GLU A 4 8.54 -1.53 0.37
N MET A 5 9.36 -1.57 1.43
CA MET A 5 8.97 -1.02 2.73
C MET A 5 8.77 0.49 2.67
N ARG A 6 9.64 1.20 1.94
CA ARG A 6 9.53 2.65 1.76
C ARG A 6 8.25 3.04 1.03
N THR A 7 8.02 2.44 -0.13
CA THR A 7 6.85 2.72 -0.97
C THR A 7 5.55 2.37 -0.27
N LEU A 8 5.53 1.29 0.53
CA LEU A 8 4.38 0.95 1.37
C LEU A 8 4.07 2.08 2.36
N LEU A 9 5.07 2.54 3.12
CA LEU A 9 4.89 3.60 4.11
C LEU A 9 4.54 4.93 3.46
N GLU A 10 5.15 5.28 2.33
CA GLU A 10 4.83 6.47 1.55
C GLU A 10 3.38 6.45 1.04
N GLY A 11 2.86 5.30 0.63
CA GLY A 11 1.48 5.12 0.20
C GLY A 11 0.48 5.20 1.36
N LEU A 12 0.74 4.50 2.46
CA LEU A 12 -0.14 4.48 3.64
C LEU A 12 -0.19 5.83 4.37
N LEU A 13 0.92 6.58 4.38
CA LEU A 13 1.04 7.86 5.07
C LEU A 13 0.80 9.07 4.15
N GLN A 14 0.18 8.87 2.98
CA GLN A 14 -0.24 9.99 2.13
C GLN A 14 -1.23 10.89 2.87
N ARG A 15 -0.93 12.20 2.84
CA ARG A 15 -1.77 13.23 3.49
C ARG A 15 -3.11 13.39 2.77
N ASP A 16 -3.06 13.34 1.44
CA ASP A 16 -4.21 13.38 0.57
C ASP A 16 -4.92 12.02 0.56
N VAL A 17 -6.20 12.00 0.92
CA VAL A 17 -6.99 10.76 1.02
C VAL A 17 -7.13 10.10 -0.34
N ASP A 18 -7.32 10.89 -1.39
CA ASP A 18 -7.53 10.39 -2.76
C ASP A 18 -6.26 9.74 -3.35
N LYS A 19 -5.10 9.96 -2.70
CA LYS A 19 -3.81 9.36 -3.06
C LYS A 19 -3.35 8.27 -2.08
N ARG A 20 -4.07 8.09 -0.96
CA ARG A 20 -3.65 7.14 0.08
C ARG A 20 -3.91 5.72 -0.35
N LEU A 21 -2.90 4.87 -0.15
CA LEU A 21 -3.03 3.44 -0.40
C LEU A 21 -4.18 2.87 0.46
N GLY A 22 -5.14 2.22 -0.20
CA GLY A 22 -6.35 1.70 0.42
C GLY A 22 -7.55 2.64 0.38
N CYS A 23 -7.48 3.76 -0.35
CA CYS A 23 -8.56 4.74 -0.48
C CYS A 23 -8.98 5.00 -1.94
N MET A 24 -8.50 4.20 -2.91
CA MET A 24 -8.74 4.39 -4.36
C MET A 24 -9.84 3.49 -4.93
N GLY A 25 -10.75 3.00 -4.07
CA GLY A 25 -11.95 2.25 -4.46
C GLY A 25 -11.84 0.73 -4.37
N ARG A 26 -10.65 0.18 -4.07
CA ARG A 26 -10.44 -1.26 -3.84
C ARG A 26 -10.01 -1.58 -2.40
N ILE A 27 -9.94 -0.56 -1.53
CA ILE A 27 -9.80 -0.66 -0.07
C ILE A 27 -8.62 -1.57 0.30
N ALA A 28 -8.89 -2.71 0.96
CA ALA A 28 -7.86 -3.59 1.47
C ALA A 28 -7.10 -4.31 0.35
N GLU A 29 -7.71 -4.54 -0.80
CA GLU A 29 -7.04 -5.22 -1.92
C GLU A 29 -5.86 -4.39 -2.47
N GLU A 30 -5.95 -3.06 -2.43
CA GLU A 30 -4.82 -2.17 -2.82
C GLU A 30 -3.59 -2.40 -1.92
N VAL A 31 -3.84 -2.63 -0.64
CA VAL A 31 -2.77 -2.86 0.34
C VAL A 31 -2.18 -4.26 0.16
N LYS A 32 -3.03 -5.28 0.00
CA LYS A 32 -2.59 -6.67 -0.20
C LYS A 32 -1.77 -6.86 -1.47
N GLU A 33 -2.14 -6.17 -2.55
CA GLU A 33 -1.44 -6.20 -3.84
C GLU A 33 -0.08 -5.46 -3.83
N HIS A 34 0.26 -4.75 -2.75
CA HIS A 34 1.52 -4.02 -2.66
C HIS A 34 2.73 -5.01 -2.71
N PRO A 35 3.80 -4.71 -3.47
CA PRO A 35 4.97 -5.61 -3.60
C PRO A 35 5.64 -6.02 -2.29
N PHE A 36 5.45 -5.24 -1.23
CA PHE A 36 5.90 -5.58 0.12
C PHE A 36 5.29 -6.89 0.65
N PHE A 37 4.08 -7.24 0.21
CA PHE A 37 3.34 -8.42 0.66
C PHE A 37 3.26 -9.53 -0.40
N LYS A 38 4.11 -9.49 -1.43
CA LYS A 38 4.07 -10.43 -2.57
C LYS A 38 4.19 -11.92 -2.17
N ASP A 39 4.81 -12.20 -1.02
CA ASP A 39 5.09 -13.55 -0.54
C ASP A 39 4.06 -14.03 0.51
N ILE A 40 2.95 -13.28 0.69
CA ILE A 40 1.84 -13.65 1.58
C ILE A 40 0.70 -14.27 0.75
N ASP A 41 0.20 -15.42 1.21
CA ASP A 41 -1.07 -15.99 0.79
C ASP A 41 -2.18 -15.43 1.68
N TRP A 42 -3.11 -14.67 1.08
CA TRP A 42 -4.01 -13.73 1.77
C TRP A 42 -5.43 -14.24 1.99
#